data_AF-A0A2H0HCC5-F1
#
_entry.id   AF-A0A2H0HCC5-F1
#
_cell.length_a   1.000
_cell.length_b   1.000
_cell.length_c   1.000
_cell.angle_alpha   90.00
_cell.angle_beta   90.00
_cell.angle_gamma   90.00
#
_symmetry.space_group_name_H-M   'P 1'
#
loop_
_entity.id
_entity.type
_entity.pdbx_description
1 polymer ?
#
loop_
_entity_poly.entity_id
_entity_poly.type
_entity_poly.pdbx_seq_one_letter_code
_entity_poly.pdbx_strand_id
1 'polypeptide(L)'
;MKYRELAKAPPESMAKLTTNMAGLYAYLKDYENSQKYYLQTLLLYEKINDRAMMEIIYGNLGVVEKNLGNNDKAIQYYTLALKLDEELGNEEQKVNNLCNLAKLYLDEGDLDRATLSYHQALALEKMISSKFTLAELHLNMGLIYLKSNQNQLAGKHLLKSLEVAETEGMNTLIYKIEEALSQVYNNTGNYKQAYFYHVKYHNLYDSINNENSRNRLSELQTRFETEKKEKEILSLTAEKTEQKLAIIEQKSNLTRQRMIIFTILLVLFLSAGLAYFLFIRYRLKQKNKHIELENQNLQIESRLLRSQINPHFIFNALNSIQHFVLNNEKTQASTYLIKFANLMRNVLSMSRKEMVSLEDDLETLKINLELEKLRLKDKFDFVFSIDQSIELDAIYIPPMLMQPHIENAIKHGVEKKEGAGTIRIEISLLDHHLKCVIQDDGIGREKSAEKQKKGHVSVAGKLTEERFEILKKKRGTHISQVIIDLKDSNGNFIGTRVELIIPFEKD
;
A
#
# COMPACT_ATOMS: atom_id res chain seq x y z
N MET A 1 0.89 -17.19 -38.18
CA MET A 1 -0.20 -17.86 -37.43
C MET A 1 0.37 -19.12 -36.81
N LYS A 2 0.34 -19.24 -35.48
CA LYS A 2 1.02 -20.31 -34.71
C LYS A 2 0.29 -21.65 -34.86
N TYR A 3 1.04 -22.74 -34.95
CA TYR A 3 0.63 -24.17 -34.94
C TYR A 3 -0.52 -24.57 -33.97
N ARG A 4 -0.91 -23.72 -33.02
CA ARG A 4 -1.99 -23.96 -32.05
C ARG A 4 -3.42 -23.84 -32.61
N GLU A 5 -3.64 -23.21 -33.76
CA GLU A 5 -4.99 -23.14 -34.36
C GLU A 5 -5.38 -24.37 -35.20
N LEU A 6 -4.40 -25.14 -35.69
CA LEU A 6 -4.66 -26.37 -36.45
C LEU A 6 -5.30 -27.48 -35.61
N ALA A 7 -5.10 -27.47 -34.28
CA ALA A 7 -5.67 -28.48 -33.37
C ALA A 7 -7.18 -28.30 -33.10
N LYS A 8 -7.80 -27.21 -33.56
CA LYS A 8 -9.24 -26.94 -33.41
C LYS A 8 -10.01 -26.91 -34.74
N ALA A 9 -9.32 -27.06 -35.87
CA ALA A 9 -9.98 -27.09 -37.16
C ALA A 9 -10.76 -28.41 -37.32
N PRO A 10 -11.99 -28.38 -37.88
CA PRO A 10 -12.76 -29.59 -38.13
C PRO A 10 -11.97 -30.56 -39.02
N PRO A 11 -12.10 -31.89 -38.82
CA PRO A 11 -11.34 -32.90 -39.56
C PRO A 11 -11.39 -32.73 -41.08
N GLU A 12 -12.51 -32.27 -41.62
CA GLU A 12 -12.71 -31.96 -43.04
C GLU A 12 -11.79 -30.85 -43.55
N SER A 13 -11.67 -29.74 -42.81
CA SER A 13 -10.79 -28.62 -43.18
C SER A 13 -9.33 -29.02 -43.09
N MET A 14 -8.98 -29.84 -42.10
CA MET A 14 -7.64 -30.40 -41.96
C MET A 14 -7.31 -31.36 -43.09
N ALA A 15 -8.26 -32.22 -43.49
CA ALA A 15 -8.09 -33.14 -44.61
C ALA A 15 -7.84 -32.37 -45.90
N LYS A 16 -8.67 -31.38 -46.24
CA LYS A 16 -8.49 -30.53 -47.44
C LYS A 16 -7.13 -29.81 -47.46
N LEU A 17 -6.73 -29.23 -46.32
CA LEU A 17 -5.45 -28.54 -46.23
C LEU A 17 -4.27 -29.50 -46.43
N THR A 18 -4.31 -30.66 -45.79
CA THR A 18 -3.26 -31.68 -45.92
C THR A 18 -3.21 -32.29 -47.32
N THR A 19 -4.36 -32.50 -47.98
CA THR A 19 -4.44 -32.88 -49.40
C THR A 19 -3.74 -31.84 -50.29
N ASN A 20 -4.04 -30.56 -50.09
CA ASN A 20 -3.44 -29.49 -50.90
C ASN A 20 -1.93 -29.41 -50.67
N MET A 21 -1.46 -29.57 -49.43
CA MET A 21 -0.02 -29.64 -49.14
C MET A 21 0.63 -30.84 -49.83
N ALA A 22 0.01 -32.02 -49.75
CA ALA A 22 0.52 -33.22 -50.39
C ALA A 22 0.65 -33.06 -51.92
N GLY A 23 -0.37 -32.47 -52.56
CA GLY A 23 -0.35 -32.14 -53.98
C GLY A 23 0.72 -31.11 -54.34
N LEU A 24 0.95 -30.10 -53.48
CA LEU A 24 1.99 -29.09 -53.69
C LEU A 24 3.39 -29.69 -53.57
N TYR A 25 3.63 -30.57 -52.60
CA TYR A 25 4.90 -31.32 -52.52
C TYR A 25 5.10 -32.25 -53.73
N ALA A 26 4.05 -32.93 -54.21
CA ALA A 26 4.12 -33.74 -55.43
C ALA A 26 4.50 -32.90 -56.65
N TYR A 27 3.92 -31.70 -56.77
CA TYR A 27 4.25 -30.74 -57.84
C TYR A 27 5.72 -30.30 -57.77
N LEU A 28 6.25 -30.08 -56.56
CA LEU A 28 7.66 -29.75 -56.32
C LEU A 28 8.62 -30.95 -56.49
N LYS A 29 8.10 -32.14 -56.81
CA LYS A 29 8.84 -33.42 -56.88
C LYS A 29 9.48 -33.85 -55.56
N ASP A 30 8.99 -33.33 -54.44
CA ASP A 30 9.33 -33.78 -53.09
C ASP A 30 8.37 -34.92 -52.71
N TYR A 31 8.66 -36.09 -53.26
CA TYR A 31 7.77 -37.23 -53.19
C TYR A 31 7.72 -37.84 -51.78
N GLU A 32 8.80 -37.76 -51.01
CA GLU A 32 8.81 -38.23 -49.61
C GLU A 32 7.85 -37.42 -48.73
N ASN A 33 7.88 -36.08 -48.83
CA ASN A 33 6.93 -35.26 -48.07
C ASN A 33 5.51 -35.41 -48.61
N SER A 34 5.34 -35.51 -49.93
CA SER A 34 4.03 -35.75 -50.53
C SER A 34 3.39 -37.05 -50.00
N GLN A 35 4.14 -38.15 -49.98
CA GLN A 35 3.68 -39.44 -49.44
C GLN A 35 3.23 -39.29 -47.99
N LYS A 36 4.06 -38.65 -47.15
CA LYS A 36 3.74 -38.45 -45.73
C LYS A 36 2.42 -37.70 -45.53
N TYR A 37 2.21 -36.61 -46.27
CA TYR A 37 0.99 -35.82 -46.15
C TYR A 37 -0.23 -36.57 -46.72
N TYR A 38 -0.10 -37.28 -47.84
CA TYR A 38 -1.20 -38.09 -48.36
C TYR A 38 -1.60 -39.23 -47.42
N LEU A 39 -0.64 -39.91 -46.77
CA LEU A 39 -0.95 -40.92 -45.74
C LEU A 39 -1.67 -40.31 -44.54
N GLN A 40 -1.28 -39.11 -44.12
CA GLN A 40 -1.99 -38.38 -43.07
C GLN A 40 -3.42 -38.01 -43.50
N THR A 41 -3.58 -37.52 -44.73
CA THR A 41 -4.88 -37.19 -45.32
C THR A 41 -5.78 -38.42 -45.39
N LEU A 42 -5.24 -39.59 -45.74
CA LEU A 42 -5.99 -40.84 -45.81
C LEU A 42 -6.62 -41.20 -44.45
N LEU A 43 -5.85 -41.11 -43.37
CA LEU A 43 -6.34 -41.34 -42.00
C LEU A 43 -7.47 -40.37 -41.62
N LEU A 44 -7.42 -39.13 -42.12
CA LEU A 44 -8.47 -38.13 -41.86
C LEU A 44 -9.75 -38.44 -42.63
N TYR A 45 -9.65 -38.82 -43.91
CA TYR A 45 -10.81 -39.19 -44.72
C TYR A 45 -11.45 -40.50 -44.28
N GLU A 46 -10.66 -41.45 -43.78
CA GLU A 46 -11.18 -42.66 -43.14
C GLU A 46 -12.02 -42.32 -41.90
N LYS A 47 -11.55 -41.39 -41.06
CA LYS A 47 -12.27 -40.98 -39.85
C LYS A 47 -13.62 -40.31 -40.14
N ILE A 48 -13.74 -39.59 -41.25
CA ILE A 48 -14.99 -38.96 -41.68
C ILE A 48 -15.78 -39.79 -42.70
N ASN A 49 -15.32 -41.01 -42.99
CA ASN A 49 -15.93 -41.96 -43.92
C ASN A 49 -16.16 -41.39 -45.34
N ASP A 50 -15.25 -40.54 -45.81
CA ASP A 50 -15.31 -39.96 -47.16
C ASP A 50 -14.58 -40.87 -48.16
N ARG A 51 -15.30 -41.91 -48.61
CA ARG A 51 -14.75 -42.91 -49.53
C ARG A 51 -14.33 -42.35 -50.89
N ALA A 52 -15.01 -41.30 -51.36
CA ALA A 52 -14.69 -40.67 -52.65
C ALA A 52 -13.33 -39.96 -52.57
N MET A 53 -13.07 -39.23 -51.50
CA MET A 53 -11.75 -38.62 -51.32
C MET A 53 -10.67 -39.67 -51.05
N MET A 54 -10.96 -40.76 -50.33
CA MET A 54 -10.01 -41.86 -50.14
C MET A 54 -9.55 -42.48 -51.47
N GLU A 55 -10.45 -42.68 -52.43
CA GLU A 55 -10.13 -43.12 -53.80
C GLU A 55 -9.09 -42.20 -54.44
N ILE A 56 -9.37 -40.90 -54.47
CA ILE A 56 -8.47 -39.88 -55.06
C ILE A 56 -7.10 -39.91 -54.37
N ILE A 57 -7.06 -40.07 -53.04
CA ILE A 57 -5.80 -40.15 -52.30
C ILE A 57 -5.03 -41.44 -52.65
N TYR A 58 -5.70 -42.58 -52.81
CA TYR A 58 -5.05 -43.81 -53.27
C TYR A 58 -4.47 -43.65 -54.67
N GLY A 59 -5.20 -43.07 -55.62
CA GLY A 59 -4.67 -42.79 -56.97
C GLY A 59 -3.42 -41.90 -56.92
N ASN A 60 -3.45 -40.83 -56.12
CA ASN A 60 -2.31 -39.94 -55.93
C ASN A 60 -1.11 -40.60 -55.23
N LEU A 61 -1.35 -41.42 -54.21
CA LEU A 61 -0.31 -42.22 -53.57
C LEU A 61 0.32 -43.20 -54.56
N GLY A 62 -0.47 -43.79 -55.46
CA GLY A 62 0.05 -44.60 -56.56
C GLY A 62 1.04 -43.84 -57.44
N VAL A 63 0.72 -42.59 -57.79
CA VAL A 63 1.63 -41.73 -58.56
C VAL A 63 2.90 -41.40 -57.76
N VAL A 64 2.76 -41.07 -56.47
CA VAL A 64 3.89 -40.72 -55.60
C VAL A 64 4.84 -41.91 -55.41
N GLU A 65 4.32 -43.09 -55.09
CA GLU A 65 5.12 -44.31 -54.91
C GLU A 65 5.86 -44.71 -56.19
N LYS A 66 5.21 -44.58 -57.34
CA LYS A 66 5.86 -44.79 -58.64
C LYS A 66 7.07 -43.87 -58.80
N ASN A 67 6.94 -42.58 -58.50
CA ASN A 67 8.05 -41.64 -58.64
C ASN A 67 9.16 -41.84 -57.60
N LEU A 68 8.84 -42.46 -56.45
CA LEU A 68 9.82 -42.95 -55.48
C LEU A 68 10.50 -44.28 -55.91
N GLY A 69 10.06 -44.90 -57.00
CA GLY A 69 10.55 -46.20 -57.48
C GLY A 69 9.93 -47.42 -56.80
N ASN A 70 8.90 -47.22 -55.96
CA ASN A 70 8.22 -48.28 -55.22
C ASN A 70 7.04 -48.86 -56.03
N ASN A 71 7.33 -49.51 -57.16
CA ASN A 71 6.29 -49.94 -58.10
C ASN A 71 5.24 -50.89 -57.49
N ASP A 72 5.65 -51.84 -56.63
CA ASP A 72 4.72 -52.76 -55.97
C ASP A 72 3.68 -52.03 -55.12
N LYS A 73 4.09 -50.97 -54.41
CA LYS A 73 3.17 -50.14 -53.62
C LYS A 73 2.28 -49.30 -54.52
N ALA A 74 2.81 -48.80 -55.63
CA ALA A 74 2.02 -48.07 -56.61
C ALA A 74 0.89 -48.93 -57.17
N ILE A 75 1.19 -50.19 -57.56
CA ILE A 75 0.19 -51.16 -58.02
C ILE A 75 -0.88 -51.40 -56.94
N GLN A 76 -0.46 -51.59 -55.68
CA GLN A 76 -1.39 -51.80 -54.57
C GLN A 76 -2.34 -50.61 -54.40
N TYR A 77 -1.83 -49.38 -54.40
CA TYR A 77 -2.65 -48.19 -54.25
C TYR A 77 -3.58 -47.96 -55.44
N TYR A 78 -3.13 -48.15 -56.69
CA TYR A 78 -4.02 -48.09 -57.84
C TYR A 78 -5.11 -49.16 -57.79
N THR A 79 -4.79 -50.38 -57.31
CA THR A 79 -5.78 -51.46 -57.16
C THR A 79 -6.82 -51.12 -56.10
N LEU A 80 -6.41 -50.50 -54.99
CA LEU A 80 -7.32 -50.01 -53.95
C LEU A 80 -8.24 -48.90 -54.48
N ALA A 81 -7.70 -47.96 -55.27
CA ALA A 81 -8.48 -46.92 -55.92
C ALA A 81 -9.51 -47.51 -56.90
N LEU A 82 -9.09 -48.43 -57.78
CA LEU A 82 -9.99 -49.12 -58.73
C LEU A 82 -11.14 -49.88 -58.04
N LYS A 83 -10.85 -50.52 -56.91
CA LYS A 83 -11.89 -51.19 -56.13
C LYS A 83 -12.93 -50.19 -55.61
N LEU A 84 -12.49 -49.02 -55.12
CA LEU A 84 -13.40 -47.97 -54.69
C LEU A 84 -14.15 -47.36 -55.87
N ASP A 85 -13.51 -47.18 -57.03
CA ASP A 85 -14.18 -46.71 -58.24
C ASP A 85 -15.33 -47.63 -58.64
N GLU A 86 -15.14 -48.96 -58.55
CA GLU A 86 -16.18 -49.96 -58.79
C GLU A 86 -17.31 -49.90 -57.76
N GLU A 87 -16.99 -49.76 -56.48
CA GLU A 87 -17.99 -49.60 -55.41
C GLU A 87 -18.81 -48.30 -55.55
N LEU A 88 -18.19 -47.24 -56.04
CA LEU A 88 -18.79 -45.90 -56.18
C LEU A 88 -19.43 -45.64 -57.55
N GLY A 89 -19.18 -46.50 -58.55
CA GLY A 89 -19.62 -46.30 -59.93
C GLY A 89 -18.93 -45.14 -60.65
N ASN A 90 -17.68 -44.82 -60.27
CA ASN A 90 -16.94 -43.68 -60.82
C ASN A 90 -16.10 -44.09 -62.04
N GLU A 91 -16.75 -44.22 -63.20
CA GLU A 91 -16.10 -44.72 -64.42
C GLU A 91 -14.97 -43.82 -64.95
N GLU A 92 -15.03 -42.50 -64.71
CA GLU A 92 -13.97 -41.57 -65.15
C GLU A 92 -12.69 -41.74 -64.32
N GLN A 93 -12.81 -41.87 -63.00
CA GLN A 93 -11.67 -42.16 -62.12
C GLN A 93 -11.10 -43.56 -62.35
N LYS A 94 -11.98 -44.53 -62.65
CA LYS A 94 -11.58 -45.87 -63.07
C LYS A 94 -10.67 -45.83 -64.30
N VAL A 95 -11.01 -45.02 -65.30
CA VAL A 95 -10.15 -44.79 -66.48
C VAL A 95 -8.80 -44.21 -66.07
N ASN A 96 -8.77 -43.18 -65.22
CA ASN A 96 -7.53 -42.55 -64.77
C ASN A 96 -6.60 -43.56 -64.06
N ASN A 97 -7.14 -44.36 -63.14
CA ASN A 97 -6.39 -45.37 -62.40
C ASN A 97 -5.91 -46.52 -63.31
N LEU A 98 -6.74 -46.99 -64.24
CA LEU A 98 -6.34 -47.98 -65.25
C LEU A 98 -5.22 -47.45 -66.16
N CYS A 99 -5.31 -46.19 -66.60
CA CYS A 99 -4.27 -45.52 -67.39
C CYS A 99 -2.95 -45.42 -66.62
N ASN A 100 -2.98 -45.06 -65.34
CA ASN A 100 -1.78 -44.96 -64.52
C ASN A 100 -1.12 -46.31 -64.27
N LEU A 101 -1.92 -47.35 -64.00
CA LEU A 101 -1.45 -48.71 -63.81
C LEU A 101 -0.82 -49.26 -65.10
N ALA A 102 -1.47 -49.02 -66.23
CA ALA A 102 -0.99 -49.49 -67.51
C ALA A 102 0.30 -48.79 -67.96
N LYS A 103 0.45 -47.49 -67.65
CA LYS A 103 1.71 -46.76 -67.80
C LYS A 103 2.82 -47.33 -66.92
N LEU A 104 2.50 -47.69 -65.68
CA LEU A 104 3.46 -48.31 -64.77
C LEU A 104 3.96 -49.65 -65.32
N TYR A 105 3.05 -50.53 -65.78
CA TYR A 105 3.42 -51.78 -66.43
C TYR A 105 4.26 -51.59 -67.70
N LEU A 106 3.95 -50.55 -68.49
CA LEU A 106 4.75 -50.20 -69.66
C LEU A 106 6.18 -49.79 -69.27
N ASP A 107 6.34 -48.99 -68.22
CA ASP A 107 7.64 -48.57 -67.71
C ASP A 107 8.46 -49.76 -67.15
N GLU A 108 7.78 -50.78 -66.61
CA GLU A 108 8.39 -52.06 -66.20
C GLU A 108 8.71 -52.99 -67.38
N GLY A 109 8.20 -52.71 -68.58
CA GLY A 109 8.34 -53.55 -69.77
C GLY A 109 7.33 -54.70 -69.86
N ASP A 110 6.35 -54.77 -68.95
CA ASP A 110 5.27 -55.76 -68.99
C ASP A 110 4.17 -55.32 -69.97
N LEU A 111 4.41 -55.59 -71.25
CA LEU A 111 3.52 -55.20 -72.34
C LEU A 111 2.14 -55.85 -72.23
N ASP A 112 2.04 -57.09 -71.75
CA ASP A 112 0.78 -57.82 -71.69
C ASP A 112 -0.19 -57.18 -70.68
N ARG A 113 0.28 -56.90 -69.46
CA ARG A 113 -0.54 -56.21 -68.45
C ARG A 113 -0.81 -54.76 -68.82
N ALA A 114 0.15 -54.07 -69.42
CA ALA A 114 -0.06 -52.72 -69.92
C ALA A 114 -1.18 -52.67 -70.98
N THR A 115 -1.11 -53.54 -71.99
CA THR A 115 -2.14 -53.64 -73.04
C THR A 115 -3.51 -54.01 -72.46
N LEU A 116 -3.57 -54.97 -71.53
CA LEU A 116 -4.82 -55.35 -70.88
C LEU A 116 -5.48 -54.17 -70.15
N SER A 117 -4.73 -53.48 -69.28
CA SER A 117 -5.25 -52.37 -68.47
C SER A 117 -5.69 -51.19 -69.32
N TYR A 118 -4.99 -50.87 -70.42
CA TYR A 118 -5.50 -49.82 -71.32
C TYR A 118 -6.70 -50.25 -72.17
N HIS A 119 -6.83 -51.52 -72.57
CA HIS A 119 -8.04 -51.97 -73.25
C HIS A 119 -9.27 -51.85 -72.35
N GLN A 120 -9.11 -52.12 -71.05
CA GLN A 120 -10.15 -51.88 -70.06
C GLN A 120 -10.49 -50.39 -69.96
N ALA A 121 -9.49 -49.50 -69.92
CA ALA A 121 -9.71 -48.05 -69.91
C ALA A 121 -10.41 -47.56 -71.19
N LEU A 122 -10.04 -48.10 -72.35
CA LEU A 122 -10.62 -47.75 -73.64
C LEU A 122 -12.08 -48.21 -73.79
N ALA A 123 -12.46 -49.33 -73.17
CA ALA A 123 -13.86 -49.77 -73.16
C ALA A 123 -14.80 -48.74 -72.49
N LEU A 124 -14.24 -47.91 -71.61
CA LEU A 124 -14.94 -46.85 -70.87
C LEU A 124 -14.76 -45.47 -71.50
N GLU A 125 -14.15 -45.36 -72.70
CA GLU A 125 -13.82 -44.08 -73.34
C GLU A 125 -15.00 -43.12 -73.42
N LYS A 126 -16.22 -43.63 -73.69
CA LYS A 126 -17.44 -42.81 -73.80
C LYS A 126 -17.90 -42.18 -72.49
N MET A 127 -17.43 -42.68 -71.35
CA MET A 127 -17.74 -42.15 -70.02
C MET A 127 -16.78 -41.03 -69.60
N ILE A 128 -15.73 -40.76 -70.37
CA ILE A 128 -14.74 -39.72 -70.08
C ILE A 128 -15.31 -38.36 -70.50
N SER A 129 -15.49 -37.47 -69.51
CA SER A 129 -15.91 -36.09 -69.77
C SER A 129 -14.70 -35.16 -69.96
N SER A 130 -13.61 -35.42 -69.24
CA SER A 130 -12.36 -34.66 -69.32
C SER A 130 -11.64 -34.85 -70.66
N LYS A 131 -11.50 -33.75 -71.42
CA LYS A 131 -10.69 -33.73 -72.65
C LYS A 131 -9.23 -34.09 -72.41
N PHE A 132 -8.70 -33.71 -71.24
CA PHE A 132 -7.34 -34.05 -70.83
C PHE A 132 -7.18 -35.57 -70.66
N THR A 133 -8.09 -36.20 -69.92
CA THR A 133 -8.08 -37.65 -69.69
C THR A 133 -8.24 -38.43 -71.00
N LEU A 134 -9.11 -37.97 -71.90
CA LEU A 134 -9.27 -38.57 -73.22
C LEU A 134 -8.01 -38.48 -74.08
N ALA A 135 -7.34 -37.31 -74.09
CA ALA A 135 -6.08 -37.13 -74.79
C ALA A 135 -4.97 -38.01 -74.20
N GLU A 136 -4.84 -38.07 -72.87
CA GLU A 136 -3.82 -38.88 -72.19
C GLU A 136 -4.03 -40.40 -72.41
N LEU A 137 -5.28 -40.87 -72.37
CA LEU A 137 -5.63 -42.26 -72.70
C LEU A 137 -5.11 -42.65 -74.08
N HIS A 138 -5.40 -41.83 -75.09
CA HIS A 138 -4.97 -42.09 -76.46
C HIS A 138 -3.46 -41.91 -76.68
N LEU A 139 -2.81 -40.96 -76.00
CA LEU A 139 -1.35 -40.83 -76.03
C LEU A 139 -0.71 -42.12 -75.53
N ASN A 140 -1.11 -42.59 -74.36
CA ASN A 140 -0.48 -43.75 -73.76
C ASN A 140 -0.75 -45.05 -74.54
N MET A 141 -1.95 -45.22 -75.10
CA MET A 141 -2.24 -46.31 -76.04
C MET A 141 -1.33 -46.26 -77.27
N GLY A 142 -1.11 -45.05 -77.80
CA GLY A 142 -0.16 -44.79 -78.86
C GLY A 142 1.25 -45.25 -78.50
N LEU A 143 1.73 -44.91 -77.29
CA LEU A 143 3.05 -45.30 -76.79
C LEU A 143 3.19 -46.81 -76.62
N ILE A 144 2.17 -47.53 -76.15
CA ILE A 144 2.20 -48.99 -76.05
C ILE A 144 2.31 -49.62 -77.42
N TYR A 145 1.44 -49.26 -78.35
CA TYR A 145 1.50 -49.84 -79.69
C TYR A 145 2.82 -49.53 -80.38
N LEU A 146 3.40 -48.35 -80.12
CA LEU A 146 4.72 -48.00 -80.59
C LEU A 146 5.80 -48.93 -80.01
N LYS A 147 5.77 -49.19 -78.70
CA LYS A 147 6.68 -50.14 -78.04
C LYS A 147 6.49 -51.59 -78.52
N SER A 148 5.26 -51.99 -78.81
CA SER A 148 4.91 -53.30 -79.38
C SER A 148 5.14 -53.39 -80.89
N ASN A 149 5.81 -52.41 -81.51
CA ASN A 149 6.06 -52.30 -82.96
C ASN A 149 4.81 -52.30 -83.86
N GLN A 150 3.63 -52.05 -83.30
CA GLN A 150 2.36 -51.92 -84.01
C GLN A 150 2.16 -50.46 -84.47
N ASN A 151 3.09 -49.96 -85.29
CA ASN A 151 3.21 -48.55 -85.65
C ASN A 151 1.93 -47.93 -86.27
N GLN A 152 1.15 -48.71 -87.02
CA GLN A 152 -0.09 -48.22 -87.63
C GLN A 152 -1.18 -47.92 -86.58
N LEU A 153 -1.33 -48.77 -85.57
CA LEU A 153 -2.25 -48.55 -84.46
C LEU A 153 -1.75 -47.44 -83.53
N ALA A 154 -0.44 -47.38 -83.32
CA ALA A 154 0.20 -46.31 -82.57
C ALA A 154 -0.12 -44.93 -83.17
N GLY A 155 0.12 -44.77 -84.48
CA GLY A 155 -0.18 -43.52 -85.19
C GLY A 155 -1.64 -43.10 -85.11
N LYS A 156 -2.58 -44.05 -85.23
CA LYS A 156 -4.03 -43.77 -85.12
C LYS A 156 -4.39 -43.17 -83.76
N HIS A 157 -3.91 -43.77 -82.67
CA HIS A 157 -4.20 -43.28 -81.33
C HIS A 157 -3.48 -41.97 -81.02
N LEU A 158 -2.21 -41.83 -81.41
CA LEU A 158 -1.45 -40.60 -81.22
C LEU A 158 -2.07 -39.40 -81.98
N LEU A 159 -2.54 -39.59 -83.21
CA LEU A 159 -3.21 -38.53 -83.97
C LEU A 159 -4.52 -38.09 -83.31
N LYS A 160 -5.31 -39.04 -82.79
CA LYS A 160 -6.53 -38.73 -82.04
C LYS A 160 -6.22 -37.98 -80.74
N SER A 161 -5.13 -38.33 -80.06
CA SER A 161 -4.64 -37.59 -78.89
C SER A 161 -4.20 -36.18 -79.26
N LEU A 162 -3.48 -36.02 -80.38
CA LEU A 162 -3.00 -34.73 -80.87
C LEU A 162 -4.15 -33.77 -81.18
N GLU A 163 -5.19 -34.26 -81.87
CA GLU A 163 -6.38 -33.46 -82.20
C GLU A 163 -7.01 -32.84 -80.96
N VAL A 164 -7.24 -33.65 -79.91
CA VAL A 164 -7.82 -33.17 -78.66
C VAL A 164 -6.86 -32.21 -77.94
N ALA A 165 -5.57 -32.54 -77.89
CA ALA A 165 -4.57 -31.73 -77.21
C ALA A 165 -4.34 -30.35 -77.87
N GLU A 166 -4.37 -30.28 -79.21
CA GLU A 166 -4.25 -29.03 -79.97
C GLU A 166 -5.50 -28.15 -79.79
N THR A 167 -6.70 -28.71 -79.78
CA THR A 167 -7.94 -27.92 -79.57
C THR A 167 -8.00 -27.22 -78.22
N GLU A 168 -7.42 -27.84 -77.19
CA GLU A 168 -7.46 -27.37 -75.80
C GLU A 168 -6.15 -26.67 -75.38
N GLY A 169 -5.16 -26.54 -76.29
CA GLY A 169 -3.90 -25.86 -76.02
C GLY A 169 -2.98 -26.58 -75.01
N MET A 170 -3.01 -27.92 -74.95
CA MET A 170 -2.29 -28.72 -73.95
C MET A 170 -0.82 -28.97 -74.34
N ASN A 171 0.00 -27.91 -74.36
CA ASN A 171 1.38 -27.93 -74.87
C ASN A 171 2.27 -29.04 -74.25
N THR A 172 2.09 -29.38 -72.98
CA THR A 172 2.86 -30.44 -72.30
C THR A 172 2.53 -31.85 -72.82
N LEU A 173 1.30 -32.07 -73.32
CA LEU A 173 0.86 -33.29 -73.98
C LEU A 173 1.27 -33.29 -75.45
N ILE A 174 1.06 -32.17 -76.17
CA ILE A 174 1.43 -32.01 -77.58
C ILE A 174 2.90 -32.38 -77.80
N TYR A 175 3.80 -31.88 -76.93
CA TYR A 175 5.21 -32.22 -76.96
C TYR A 175 5.47 -33.75 -76.98
N LYS A 176 4.85 -34.51 -76.08
CA LYS A 176 5.03 -35.97 -75.99
C LYS A 176 4.41 -36.70 -77.19
N ILE A 177 3.26 -36.21 -77.66
CA ILE A 177 2.55 -36.81 -78.79
C ILE A 177 3.37 -36.63 -80.08
N GLU A 178 3.94 -35.45 -80.30
CA GLU A 178 4.77 -35.15 -81.46
C GLU A 178 6.08 -35.95 -81.45
N GLU A 179 6.68 -36.17 -80.27
CA GLU A 179 7.82 -37.09 -80.11
C GLU A 179 7.47 -38.51 -80.56
N ALA A 180 6.35 -39.03 -80.05
CA ALA A 180 5.89 -40.38 -80.34
C ALA A 180 5.49 -40.54 -81.81
N LEU A 181 4.84 -39.55 -82.42
CA LEU A 181 4.50 -39.55 -83.84
C LEU A 181 5.76 -39.53 -84.71
N SER A 182 6.78 -38.76 -84.34
CA SER A 182 8.07 -38.77 -85.03
C SER A 182 8.67 -40.18 -85.07
N GLN A 183 8.65 -40.89 -83.94
CA GLN A 183 9.12 -42.29 -83.84
C GLN A 183 8.27 -43.25 -84.69
N VAL A 184 6.93 -43.13 -84.66
CA VAL A 184 6.03 -43.94 -85.50
C VAL A 184 6.35 -43.76 -86.99
N TYR A 185 6.49 -42.51 -87.46
CA TYR A 185 6.76 -42.23 -88.86
C TYR A 185 8.18 -42.63 -89.28
N ASN A 186 9.15 -42.57 -88.37
CA ASN A 186 10.48 -43.09 -88.59
C ASN A 186 10.46 -44.62 -88.77
N ASN A 187 9.77 -45.34 -87.88
CA ASN A 187 9.64 -46.81 -87.93
C ASN A 187 8.88 -47.31 -89.16
N THR A 188 8.04 -46.48 -89.77
CA THR A 188 7.27 -46.81 -91.00
C THR A 188 7.94 -46.31 -92.29
N GLY A 189 9.14 -45.73 -92.19
CA GLY A 189 9.91 -45.24 -93.34
C GLY A 189 9.42 -43.92 -93.95
N ASN A 190 8.46 -43.24 -93.30
CA ASN A 190 7.96 -41.94 -93.74
C ASN A 190 8.78 -40.80 -93.12
N TYR A 191 10.03 -40.67 -93.56
CA TYR A 191 10.99 -39.73 -92.98
C TYR A 191 10.57 -38.25 -93.07
N LYS A 192 9.76 -37.88 -94.08
CA LYS A 192 9.25 -36.51 -94.22
C LYS A 192 8.33 -36.13 -93.06
N GLN A 193 7.40 -37.02 -92.71
CA GLN A 193 6.52 -36.81 -91.55
C GLN A 193 7.28 -36.96 -90.24
N ALA A 194 8.22 -37.91 -90.16
CA ALA A 194 9.07 -38.08 -88.98
C ALA A 194 9.84 -36.79 -88.66
N TYR A 195 10.46 -36.17 -89.66
CA TYR A 195 11.17 -34.89 -89.53
C TYR A 195 10.22 -33.74 -89.17
N PHE A 196 9.05 -33.67 -89.80
CA PHE A 196 8.06 -32.63 -89.49
C PHE A 196 7.66 -32.65 -88.01
N TYR A 197 7.24 -33.80 -87.49
CA TYR A 197 6.89 -33.94 -86.07
C TYR A 197 8.10 -33.78 -85.14
N HIS A 198 9.30 -34.20 -85.58
CA HIS A 198 10.54 -33.97 -84.83
C HIS A 198 10.84 -32.48 -84.64
N VAL A 199 10.66 -31.66 -85.68
CA VAL A 199 10.87 -30.20 -85.60
C VAL A 199 9.84 -29.55 -84.69
N LYS A 200 8.55 -29.93 -84.77
CA LYS A 200 7.52 -29.39 -83.87
C LYS A 200 7.81 -29.75 -82.41
N TYR A 201 8.17 -31.02 -82.15
CA TYR A 201 8.64 -31.50 -80.86
C TYR A 201 9.80 -30.65 -80.32
N HIS A 202 10.85 -30.41 -81.12
CA HIS A 202 12.05 -29.70 -80.67
C HIS A 202 11.77 -28.23 -80.36
N ASN A 203 10.99 -27.54 -81.20
CA ASN A 203 10.59 -26.16 -80.96
C ASN A 203 9.77 -26.02 -79.67
N LEU A 204 8.88 -26.98 -79.40
CA LEU A 204 8.06 -26.98 -78.21
C LEU A 204 8.86 -27.38 -76.96
N TYR A 205 9.81 -28.31 -77.08
CA TYR A 205 10.78 -28.67 -76.05
C TYR A 205 11.59 -27.46 -75.60
N ASP A 206 12.14 -26.70 -76.55
CA ASP A 206 12.96 -25.52 -76.30
C ASP A 206 12.14 -24.40 -75.65
N SER A 207 10.87 -24.25 -76.04
CA SER A 207 9.94 -23.30 -75.42
C SER A 207 9.61 -23.68 -73.97
N ILE A 208 9.22 -24.95 -73.73
CA ILE A 208 8.87 -25.48 -72.41
C ILE A 208 10.08 -25.51 -71.47
N ASN A 209 11.27 -25.85 -71.96
CA ASN A 209 12.47 -25.91 -71.13
C ASN A 209 13.11 -24.56 -70.86
N ASN A 210 13.01 -23.58 -71.78
CA ASN A 210 13.43 -22.21 -71.47
C ASN A 210 12.50 -21.58 -70.44
N GLU A 211 11.20 -21.83 -70.51
CA GLU A 211 10.24 -21.37 -69.51
C GLU A 211 10.49 -22.04 -68.15
N ASN A 212 10.63 -23.37 -68.12
CA ASN A 212 10.93 -24.10 -66.88
C ASN A 212 12.30 -23.75 -66.30
N SER A 213 13.33 -23.54 -67.13
CA SER A 213 14.65 -23.14 -66.66
C SER A 213 14.66 -21.70 -66.15
N ARG A 214 13.97 -20.77 -66.81
CA ARG A 214 13.77 -19.40 -66.29
C ARG A 214 12.95 -19.41 -65.01
N ASN A 215 11.90 -20.21 -64.92
CA ASN A 215 11.08 -20.34 -63.72
C ASN A 215 11.89 -20.97 -62.58
N ARG A 216 12.69 -22.01 -62.84
CA ARG A 216 13.59 -22.64 -61.85
C ARG A 216 14.67 -21.66 -61.38
N LEU A 217 15.24 -20.87 -62.29
CA LEU A 217 16.25 -19.87 -61.97
C LEU A 217 15.64 -18.71 -61.16
N SER A 218 14.45 -18.23 -61.55
CA SER A 218 13.67 -17.23 -60.82
C SER A 218 13.24 -17.74 -59.45
N GLU A 219 12.86 -19.01 -59.34
CA GLU A 219 12.49 -19.67 -58.09
C GLU A 219 13.71 -19.86 -57.18
N LEU A 220 14.85 -20.30 -57.72
CA LEU A 220 16.11 -20.42 -56.99
C LEU A 220 16.60 -19.05 -56.51
N GLN A 221 16.50 -18.02 -57.35
CA GLN A 221 16.84 -16.64 -56.98
C GLN A 221 15.90 -16.12 -55.89
N THR A 222 14.60 -16.34 -56.02
CA THR A 222 13.60 -15.97 -55.02
C THR A 222 13.85 -16.69 -53.70
N ARG A 223 14.18 -17.98 -53.71
CA ARG A 223 14.56 -18.75 -52.52
C ARG A 223 15.82 -18.21 -51.87
N PHE A 224 16.88 -17.98 -52.63
CA PHE A 224 18.13 -17.45 -52.10
C PHE A 224 17.96 -16.06 -51.47
N GLU A 225 17.22 -15.16 -52.13
CA GLU A 225 16.88 -13.85 -51.59
C GLU A 225 15.99 -13.95 -50.34
N THR A 226 15.05 -14.90 -50.32
CA THR A 226 14.18 -15.15 -49.17
C THR A 226 14.98 -15.67 -47.98
N GLU A 227 15.86 -16.67 -48.17
CA GLU A 227 16.72 -17.21 -47.11
C GLU A 227 17.68 -16.15 -46.55
N LYS A 228 18.26 -15.30 -47.41
CA LYS A 228 19.12 -14.20 -46.97
C LYS A 228 18.33 -13.18 -46.13
N LYS A 229 17.15 -12.76 -46.62
CA LYS A 229 16.26 -11.85 -45.89
C LYS A 229 15.75 -12.49 -44.60
N GLU A 230 15.49 -13.78 -44.58
CA GLU A 230 15.02 -14.50 -43.40
C GLU A 230 16.11 -14.60 -42.33
N LYS A 231 17.37 -14.86 -42.71
CA LYS A 231 18.52 -14.78 -41.80
C LYS A 231 18.72 -13.37 -41.24
N GLU A 232 18.59 -12.35 -42.08
CA GLU A 232 18.68 -10.94 -41.66
C GLU A 232 17.51 -10.54 -40.74
N ILE A 233 16.29 -10.99 -41.04
CA ILE A 233 15.13 -10.81 -40.17
C ILE A 233 15.39 -11.50 -38.83
N LEU A 234 15.90 -12.73 -38.83
CA LEU A 234 16.21 -13.47 -37.61
C LEU A 234 17.24 -12.74 -36.76
N SER A 235 18.34 -12.24 -37.35
CA SER A 235 19.35 -11.47 -36.62
C SER A 235 18.79 -10.15 -36.08
N LEU A 236 18.05 -9.39 -36.90
CA LEU A 236 17.39 -8.16 -36.47
C LEU A 236 16.34 -8.39 -35.39
N THR A 237 15.62 -9.52 -35.43
CA THR A 237 14.67 -9.88 -34.37
C THR A 237 15.40 -10.26 -33.09
N ALA A 238 16.52 -10.97 -33.17
CA ALA A 238 17.34 -11.32 -32.02
C ALA A 238 17.91 -10.06 -31.36
N GLU A 239 18.49 -9.14 -32.15
CA GLU A 239 19.00 -7.87 -31.66
C GLU A 239 17.88 -7.00 -31.04
N LYS A 240 16.71 -6.91 -31.70
CA LYS A 240 15.55 -6.21 -31.12
C LYS A 240 15.06 -6.85 -29.82
N THR A 241 15.13 -8.18 -29.69
CA THR A 241 14.76 -8.85 -28.44
C THR A 241 15.77 -8.54 -27.34
N GLU A 242 17.06 -8.54 -27.65
CA GLU A 242 18.12 -8.21 -26.70
C GLU A 242 18.02 -6.74 -26.25
N GLN A 243 17.84 -5.80 -27.19
CA GLN A 243 17.61 -4.39 -26.87
C GLN A 243 16.36 -4.19 -26.00
N LYS A 244 15.26 -4.91 -26.28
CA LYS A 244 14.06 -4.86 -25.44
C LYS A 244 14.33 -5.38 -24.03
N LEU A 245 15.08 -6.48 -23.89
CA LEU A 245 15.45 -7.02 -22.59
C LEU A 245 16.34 -6.04 -21.81
N ALA A 246 17.32 -5.42 -22.45
CA ALA A 246 18.17 -4.39 -21.85
C ALA A 246 17.35 -3.17 -21.38
N ILE A 247 16.38 -2.72 -22.17
CA ILE A 247 15.46 -1.63 -21.78
C ILE A 247 14.59 -2.05 -20.58
N ILE A 248 14.09 -3.28 -20.56
CA ILE A 248 13.29 -3.82 -19.45
C ILE A 248 14.14 -3.88 -18.18
N GLU A 249 15.38 -4.34 -18.27
CA GLU A 249 16.31 -4.41 -17.14
C GLU A 249 16.64 -3.00 -16.62
N GLN A 250 16.93 -2.05 -17.51
CA GLN A 250 17.18 -0.66 -17.14
C GLN A 250 15.96 -0.03 -16.45
N LYS A 251 14.74 -0.26 -16.97
CA LYS A 251 13.50 0.19 -16.33
C LYS A 251 13.28 -0.46 -14.96
N SER A 252 13.58 -1.75 -14.82
CA SER A 252 13.50 -2.47 -13.54
C SER A 252 14.43 -1.86 -12.50
N ASN A 253 15.69 -1.58 -12.87
CA ASN A 253 16.67 -0.94 -11.99
C ASN A 253 16.25 0.47 -11.57
N LEU A 254 15.76 1.29 -12.50
CA LEU A 254 15.20 2.62 -12.21
C LEU A 254 14.00 2.53 -11.25
N THR A 255 13.12 1.55 -11.45
CA THR A 255 11.95 1.33 -10.59
C THR A 255 12.40 0.93 -9.18
N ARG A 256 13.40 0.05 -9.06
CA ARG A 256 13.99 -0.34 -7.77
C ARG A 256 14.64 0.86 -7.05
N GLN A 257 15.39 1.70 -7.77
CA GLN A 257 15.98 2.92 -7.20
C GLN A 257 14.89 3.88 -6.70
N ARG A 258 13.83 4.11 -7.48
CA ARG A 258 12.69 4.93 -7.05
C ARG A 258 12.00 4.37 -5.82
N MET A 259 11.78 3.05 -5.76
CA MET A 259 11.19 2.40 -4.59
C MET A 259 12.03 2.56 -3.33
N ILE A 260 13.36 2.44 -3.44
CA ILE A 260 14.31 2.67 -2.33
C ILE A 260 14.22 4.13 -1.85
N ILE A 261 14.25 5.10 -2.76
CA ILE A 261 14.12 6.52 -2.41
C ILE A 261 12.78 6.78 -1.70
N PHE A 262 11.68 6.23 -2.22
CA PHE A 262 10.37 6.40 -1.61
C PHE A 262 10.28 5.77 -0.21
N THR A 263 10.88 4.60 0.00
CA THR A 263 10.93 3.98 1.33
C THR A 263 11.77 4.80 2.31
N ILE A 264 12.92 5.34 1.89
CA ILE A 264 13.73 6.23 2.74
C ILE A 264 12.94 7.49 3.12
N LEU A 265 12.25 8.12 2.17
CA LEU A 265 11.42 9.30 2.43
C LEU A 265 10.26 8.99 3.39
N LEU A 266 9.61 7.83 3.23
CA LEU A 266 8.53 7.39 4.12
C LEU A 266 9.05 7.18 5.55
N VAL A 267 10.20 6.53 5.71
CA VAL A 267 10.83 6.32 7.02
C VAL A 267 11.22 7.66 7.66
N LEU A 268 11.80 8.59 6.90
CA LEU A 268 12.11 9.93 7.37
C LEU A 268 10.86 10.67 7.82
N PHE A 269 9.79 10.64 7.04
CA PHE A 269 8.52 11.28 7.37
C PHE A 269 7.91 10.71 8.66
N LEU A 270 7.88 9.38 8.81
CA LEU A 270 7.39 8.72 10.01
C LEU A 270 8.25 9.04 11.24
N SER A 271 9.58 9.06 11.08
CA SER A 271 10.50 9.42 12.17
C SER A 271 10.34 10.87 12.63
N ALA A 272 10.14 11.80 11.70
CA ALA A 272 9.87 13.20 12.01
C ALA A 272 8.51 13.36 12.72
N GLY A 273 7.48 12.65 12.25
CA GLY A 273 6.17 12.61 12.90
C GLY A 273 6.25 12.07 14.34
N LEU A 274 6.99 10.99 14.56
CA LEU A 274 7.21 10.42 15.89
C LEU A 274 7.98 11.40 16.80
N ALA A 275 9.05 12.01 16.30
CA ALA A 275 9.81 13.01 17.05
C ALA A 275 8.95 14.21 17.45
N TYR A 276 8.12 14.71 16.53
CA TYR A 276 7.18 15.79 16.80
C TYR A 276 6.12 15.40 17.84
N PHE A 277 5.58 14.19 17.75
CA PHE A 277 4.64 13.67 18.75
C PHE A 277 5.26 13.57 20.15
N LEU A 278 6.48 13.06 20.25
CA LEU A 278 7.23 12.99 21.51
C LEU A 278 7.53 14.40 22.06
N PHE A 279 7.87 15.35 21.19
CA PHE A 279 8.09 16.74 21.57
C PHE A 279 6.82 17.39 22.15
N ILE A 280 5.65 17.17 21.53
CA ILE A 280 4.36 17.65 22.08
C ILE A 280 4.09 17.03 23.44
N ARG A 281 4.26 15.70 23.58
CA ARG A 281 4.06 15.00 24.86
C ARG A 281 4.96 15.57 25.96
N TYR A 282 6.22 15.83 25.64
CA TYR A 282 7.16 16.46 26.56
C TYR A 282 6.72 17.87 26.97
N ARG A 283 6.33 18.72 26.01
CA ARG A 283 5.84 20.09 26.27
C ARG A 283 4.57 20.09 27.13
N LEU A 284 3.63 19.19 26.85
CA LEU A 284 2.39 19.04 27.64
C LEU A 284 2.69 18.62 29.08
N LYS A 285 3.62 17.68 29.29
CA LYS A 285 4.03 17.26 30.64
C LYS A 285 4.62 18.41 31.44
N GLN A 286 5.45 19.24 30.82
CA GLN A 286 6.02 20.42 31.47
C GLN A 286 4.93 21.44 31.85
N LYS A 287 3.97 21.70 30.96
CA LYS A 287 2.84 22.59 31.25
C LYS A 287 1.99 22.07 32.41
N ASN A 288 1.69 20.78 32.45
CA ASN A 288 0.90 20.17 33.52
C ASN A 288 1.60 20.27 34.89
N LYS A 289 2.92 20.06 34.94
CA LYS A 289 3.70 20.23 36.18
C LYS A 289 3.65 21.67 36.69
N HIS A 290 3.68 22.65 35.79
CA HIS A 290 3.57 24.05 36.17
C HIS A 290 2.19 24.39 36.74
N ILE A 291 1.12 23.93 36.09
CA ILE A 291 -0.26 24.10 36.57
C ILE A 291 -0.47 23.42 37.94
N GLU A 292 0.13 22.25 38.15
CA GLU A 292 0.04 21.55 39.42
C GLU A 292 0.69 22.34 40.57
N LEU A 293 1.87 22.91 40.33
CA LEU A 293 2.56 23.75 41.30
C LEU A 293 1.77 25.02 41.63
N GLU A 294 1.19 25.64 40.61
CA GLU A 294 0.34 26.83 40.77
C GLU A 294 -0.90 26.53 41.63
N ASN A 295 -1.58 25.41 41.37
CA ASN A 295 -2.72 24.97 42.18
C ASN A 295 -2.34 24.70 43.65
N GLN A 296 -1.17 24.10 43.89
CA GLN A 296 -0.66 23.90 45.25
C GLN A 296 -0.42 25.24 45.97
N ASN A 297 0.16 26.23 45.29
CA ASN A 297 0.37 27.57 45.85
C ASN A 297 -0.95 28.24 46.22
N LEU A 298 -1.95 28.21 45.33
CA LEU A 298 -3.28 28.76 45.58
C LEU A 298 -3.98 28.08 46.77
N GLN A 299 -3.83 26.76 46.91
CA GLN A 299 -4.38 26.04 48.06
C GLN A 299 -3.72 26.44 49.38
N ILE A 300 -2.40 26.62 49.39
CA ILE A 300 -1.67 27.10 50.56
C ILE A 300 -2.14 28.51 50.93
N GLU A 301 -2.24 29.42 49.96
CA GLU A 301 -2.72 30.78 50.18
C GLU A 301 -4.14 30.82 50.75
N SER A 302 -5.06 30.04 50.20
CA SER A 302 -6.44 29.90 50.73
C SER A 302 -6.47 29.37 52.17
N ARG A 303 -5.54 28.50 52.56
CA ARG A 303 -5.43 27.98 53.92
C ARG A 303 -4.94 29.05 54.89
N LEU A 304 -3.97 29.87 54.47
CA LEU A 304 -3.44 30.98 55.26
C LEU A 304 -4.49 32.07 55.50
N LEU A 305 -5.30 32.41 54.49
CA LEU A 305 -6.38 33.38 54.67
C LEU A 305 -7.44 32.89 55.68
N ARG A 306 -7.80 31.60 55.63
CA ARG A 306 -8.77 31.00 56.58
C ARG A 306 -8.28 30.92 58.02
N SER A 307 -6.96 30.87 58.22
CA SER A 307 -6.34 30.85 59.55
C SER A 307 -6.57 32.12 60.37
N GLN A 308 -6.88 33.24 59.74
CA GLN A 308 -6.91 34.54 60.42
C GLN A 308 -8.17 34.76 61.26
N ILE A 309 -9.19 33.90 61.12
CA ILE A 309 -10.41 33.93 61.93
C ILE A 309 -10.37 32.74 62.88
N ASN A 310 -10.02 32.96 64.15
CA ASN A 310 -10.04 31.92 65.17
C ASN A 310 -11.50 31.50 65.47
N PRO A 311 -11.96 30.29 65.11
CA PRO A 311 -13.36 29.90 65.33
C PRO A 311 -13.75 29.95 66.82
N HIS A 312 -12.79 29.70 67.70
CA HIS A 312 -12.98 29.76 69.15
C HIS A 312 -13.30 31.19 69.63
N PHE A 313 -12.73 32.21 69.00
CA PHE A 313 -13.03 33.61 69.33
C PHE A 313 -14.50 33.94 69.03
N ILE A 314 -15.01 33.50 67.87
CA ILE A 314 -16.42 33.71 67.49
C ILE A 314 -17.35 33.02 68.49
N PHE A 315 -17.08 31.75 68.84
CA PHE A 315 -17.90 31.04 69.82
C PHE A 315 -17.89 31.72 71.20
N ASN A 316 -16.72 32.19 71.65
CA ASN A 316 -16.62 32.93 72.91
C ASN A 316 -17.42 34.22 72.91
N ALA A 317 -17.32 35.01 71.83
CA ALA A 317 -18.05 36.27 71.71
C ALA A 317 -19.56 36.05 71.72
N LEU A 318 -20.05 35.01 71.04
CA LEU A 318 -21.47 34.64 71.04
C LEU A 318 -21.95 34.21 72.44
N ASN A 319 -21.15 33.44 73.18
CA ASN A 319 -21.47 33.05 74.56
C ASN A 319 -21.51 34.26 75.50
N SER A 320 -20.61 35.22 75.33
CA SER A 320 -20.61 36.46 76.13
C SER A 320 -21.86 37.30 75.86
N ILE A 321 -22.26 37.44 74.59
CA ILE A 321 -23.53 38.10 74.22
C ILE A 321 -24.71 37.37 74.88
N GLN A 322 -24.74 36.03 74.79
CA GLN A 322 -25.79 35.22 75.42
C GLN A 322 -25.85 35.47 76.94
N HIS A 323 -24.72 35.51 77.63
CA HIS A 323 -24.66 35.78 79.07
C HIS A 323 -25.21 37.18 79.42
N PHE A 324 -24.81 38.24 78.71
CA PHE A 324 -25.33 39.59 78.94
C PHE A 324 -26.85 39.69 78.70
N VAL A 325 -27.36 38.98 77.67
CA VAL A 325 -28.79 38.91 77.38
C VAL A 325 -29.56 38.18 78.50
N LEU A 326 -29.03 37.04 78.98
CA LEU A 326 -29.66 36.25 80.05
C LEU A 326 -29.66 36.97 81.40
N ASN A 327 -28.63 37.77 81.70
CA ASN A 327 -28.53 38.53 82.95
C ASN A 327 -29.26 39.89 82.89
N ASN A 328 -30.01 40.16 81.82
CA ASN A 328 -30.78 41.39 81.63
C ASN A 328 -29.92 42.67 81.50
N GLU A 329 -28.63 42.53 81.18
CA GLU A 329 -27.66 43.62 80.99
C GLU A 329 -27.71 44.16 79.55
N LYS A 330 -28.90 44.64 79.13
CA LYS A 330 -29.22 44.98 77.72
C LYS A 330 -28.26 45.99 77.10
N THR A 331 -27.84 47.00 77.86
CA THR A 331 -26.91 48.03 77.37
C THR A 331 -25.53 47.44 77.08
N GLN A 332 -25.00 46.60 77.98
CA GLN A 332 -23.71 45.93 77.78
C GLN A 332 -23.77 44.92 76.62
N ALA A 333 -24.87 44.18 76.48
CA ALA A 333 -25.09 43.29 75.34
C ALA A 333 -25.06 44.03 74.00
N SER A 334 -25.74 45.18 73.92
CA SER A 334 -25.77 46.02 72.71
C SER A 334 -24.39 46.62 72.38
N THR A 335 -23.70 47.16 73.38
CA THR A 335 -22.34 47.69 73.20
C THR A 335 -21.35 46.60 72.76
N TYR A 336 -21.44 45.40 73.35
CA TYR A 336 -20.61 44.25 72.96
C TYR A 336 -20.88 43.81 71.51
N LEU A 337 -22.15 43.75 71.11
CA LEU A 337 -22.55 43.38 69.74
C LEU A 337 -21.99 44.37 68.69
N ILE A 338 -22.10 45.67 68.94
CA ILE A 338 -21.59 46.71 68.02
C ILE A 338 -20.06 46.59 67.88
N LYS A 339 -19.35 46.47 69.00
CA LYS A 339 -17.89 46.29 69.00
C LYS A 339 -17.47 45.00 68.29
N PHE A 340 -18.20 43.90 68.50
CA PHE A 340 -17.96 42.63 67.82
C PHE A 340 -18.19 42.73 66.29
N ALA A 341 -19.28 43.36 65.86
CA ALA A 341 -19.56 43.56 64.43
C ALA A 341 -18.49 44.42 63.75
N ASN A 342 -18.02 45.48 64.41
CA ASN A 342 -16.93 46.33 63.90
C ASN A 342 -15.60 45.55 63.82
N LEU A 343 -15.25 44.80 64.86
CA LEU A 343 -14.06 43.93 64.84
C LEU A 343 -14.11 42.94 63.67
N MET A 344 -15.23 42.24 63.48
CA MET A 344 -15.38 41.27 62.40
C MET A 344 -15.27 41.91 61.01
N ARG A 345 -15.81 43.13 60.85
CA ARG A 345 -15.68 43.88 59.59
C ARG A 345 -14.22 44.25 59.32
N ASN A 346 -13.51 44.75 60.32
CA ASN A 346 -12.10 45.15 60.18
C ASN A 346 -11.23 43.93 59.88
N VAL A 347 -11.37 42.83 60.63
CA VAL A 347 -10.64 41.57 60.40
C VAL A 347 -10.86 41.06 58.97
N LEU A 348 -12.10 41.02 58.49
CA LEU A 348 -12.42 40.56 57.13
C LEU A 348 -11.86 41.48 56.04
N SER A 349 -11.84 42.80 56.27
CA SER A 349 -11.29 43.78 55.34
C SER A 349 -9.77 43.69 55.26
N MET A 350 -9.11 43.63 56.42
CA MET A 350 -7.66 43.57 56.56
C MET A 350 -7.08 42.24 56.06
N SER A 351 -7.81 41.12 56.24
CA SER A 351 -7.38 39.80 55.77
C SER A 351 -7.12 39.70 54.26
N ARG A 352 -7.75 40.57 53.46
CA ARG A 352 -7.63 40.59 52.00
C ARG A 352 -6.53 41.51 51.49
N LYS A 353 -5.96 42.36 52.36
CA LYS A 353 -4.91 43.31 52.00
C LYS A 353 -3.54 42.71 52.33
N GLU A 354 -2.54 42.98 51.49
CA GLU A 354 -1.17 42.55 51.77
C GLU A 354 -0.54 43.34 52.93
N MET A 355 -0.84 44.64 53.01
CA MET A 355 -0.40 45.56 54.06
C MET A 355 -1.58 46.43 54.54
N VAL A 356 -1.54 46.83 55.80
CA VAL A 356 -2.54 47.71 56.45
C VAL A 356 -1.82 48.81 57.21
N SER A 357 -2.44 49.97 57.39
CA SER A 357 -1.86 51.03 58.22
C SER A 357 -1.72 50.53 59.66
N LEU A 358 -0.69 51.00 60.35
CA LEU A 358 -0.46 50.70 61.75
C LEU A 358 -1.62 51.23 62.60
N GLU A 359 -2.22 52.36 62.23
CA GLU A 359 -3.44 52.89 62.84
C GLU A 359 -4.60 51.88 62.80
N ASP A 360 -4.95 51.35 61.61
CA ASP A 360 -6.06 50.41 61.43
C ASP A 360 -5.84 49.11 62.24
N ASP A 361 -4.60 48.61 62.28
CA ASP A 361 -4.25 47.40 63.04
C ASP A 361 -4.35 47.63 64.55
N LEU A 362 -3.86 48.77 65.05
CA LEU A 362 -3.92 49.11 66.47
C LEU A 362 -5.34 49.42 66.95
N GLU A 363 -6.16 50.11 66.14
CA GLU A 363 -7.56 50.33 66.46
C GLU A 363 -8.31 49.00 66.58
N THR A 364 -8.08 48.09 65.63
CA THR A 364 -8.68 46.75 65.62
C THR A 364 -8.23 45.93 66.83
N LEU A 365 -6.95 45.99 67.20
CA LEU A 365 -6.42 45.34 68.41
C LEU A 365 -7.00 45.92 69.69
N LYS A 366 -7.22 47.24 69.75
CA LYS A 366 -7.86 47.90 70.89
C LYS A 366 -9.30 47.43 71.07
N ILE A 367 -10.09 47.38 69.98
CA ILE A 367 -11.46 46.85 70.03
C ILE A 367 -11.46 45.40 70.54
N ASN A 368 -10.51 44.58 70.09
CA ASN A 368 -10.38 43.20 70.55
C ASN A 368 -10.08 43.10 72.05
N LEU A 369 -9.11 43.86 72.56
CA LEU A 369 -8.77 43.91 73.99
C LEU A 369 -9.94 44.38 74.86
N GLU A 370 -10.71 45.36 74.39
CA GLU A 370 -11.90 45.84 75.09
C GLU A 370 -12.99 44.77 75.17
N LEU A 371 -13.21 44.00 74.11
CA LEU A 371 -14.16 42.88 74.12
C LEU A 371 -13.70 41.78 75.09
N GLU A 372 -12.41 41.45 75.09
CA GLU A 372 -11.83 40.47 76.00
C GLU A 372 -11.89 40.92 77.46
N LYS A 373 -11.67 42.21 77.73
CA LYS A 373 -11.83 42.82 79.08
C LYS A 373 -13.27 42.74 79.58
N LEU A 374 -14.24 43.07 78.73
CA LEU A 374 -15.67 42.92 79.04
C LEU A 374 -16.04 41.45 79.31
N ARG A 375 -15.52 40.52 78.52
CA ARG A 375 -15.76 39.07 78.73
C ARG A 375 -15.23 38.60 80.08
N LEU A 376 -14.04 39.06 80.47
CA LEU A 376 -13.41 38.68 81.73
C LEU A 376 -13.82 39.56 82.92
N LYS A 377 -14.90 40.36 82.79
CA LYS A 377 -15.45 41.21 83.86
C LYS A 377 -14.39 42.13 84.49
N ASP A 378 -13.65 42.85 83.65
CA ASP A 378 -12.62 43.82 84.06
C ASP A 378 -11.47 43.21 84.89
N LYS A 379 -11.22 41.91 84.73
CA LYS A 379 -10.10 41.20 85.39
C LYS A 379 -8.72 41.70 84.97
N PHE A 380 -8.62 42.55 83.94
CA PHE A 380 -7.34 43.10 83.52
C PHE A 380 -7.47 44.48 82.91
N ASP A 381 -6.37 45.22 82.96
CA ASP A 381 -6.18 46.48 82.27
C ASP A 381 -5.12 46.36 81.18
N PHE A 382 -5.15 47.27 80.22
CA PHE A 382 -4.15 47.32 79.16
C PHE A 382 -3.69 48.75 78.90
N VAL A 383 -2.42 48.90 78.54
CA VAL A 383 -1.80 50.19 78.25
C VAL A 383 -1.05 50.11 76.93
N PHE A 384 -1.33 51.06 76.04
CA PHE A 384 -0.56 51.30 74.83
C PHE A 384 0.46 52.41 75.07
N SER A 385 1.72 52.16 74.73
CA SER A 385 2.79 53.16 74.78
C SER A 385 3.43 53.21 73.39
N ILE A 386 3.09 54.25 72.63
CA ILE A 386 3.56 54.44 71.25
C ILE A 386 4.57 55.57 71.27
N ASP A 387 5.71 55.35 70.63
CA ASP A 387 6.73 56.38 70.44
C ASP A 387 6.18 57.57 69.63
N GLN A 388 6.43 58.80 70.09
CA GLN A 388 5.87 60.01 69.49
C GLN A 388 6.39 60.28 68.07
N SER A 389 7.49 59.65 67.67
CA SER A 389 8.08 59.77 66.33
C SER A 389 7.37 58.92 65.26
N ILE A 390 6.35 58.14 65.62
CA ILE A 390 5.66 57.21 64.72
C ILE A 390 4.39 57.86 64.18
N GLU A 391 4.37 58.13 62.87
CA GLU A 391 3.17 58.51 62.13
C GLU A 391 2.35 57.24 61.82
N LEU A 392 1.23 57.06 62.54
CA LEU A 392 0.45 55.82 62.53
C LEU A 392 -0.26 55.53 61.20
N ASP A 393 -0.61 56.58 60.47
CA ASP A 393 -1.29 56.54 59.16
C ASP A 393 -0.30 56.31 58.01
N ALA A 394 0.94 56.77 58.14
CA ALA A 394 1.99 56.64 57.12
C ALA A 394 2.76 55.31 57.15
N ILE A 395 2.58 54.49 58.18
CA ILE A 395 3.31 53.23 58.37
C ILE A 395 2.41 52.04 58.05
N TYR A 396 2.84 51.20 57.11
CA TYR A 396 2.14 50.02 56.67
C TYR A 396 2.84 48.74 57.12
N ILE A 397 2.09 47.85 57.78
CA ILE A 397 2.58 46.57 58.29
C ILE A 397 1.73 45.41 57.76
N PRO A 398 2.26 44.17 57.72
CA PRO A 398 1.43 43.00 57.48
C PRO A 398 0.35 42.88 58.57
N PRO A 399 -0.93 42.65 58.20
CA PRO A 399 -2.04 42.72 59.14
C PRO A 399 -1.97 41.66 60.24
N MET A 400 -2.49 41.95 61.44
CA MET A 400 -2.77 40.98 62.49
C MET A 400 -1.55 40.15 62.96
N LEU A 401 -0.35 40.72 62.97
CA LEU A 401 0.86 40.05 63.48
C LEU A 401 0.93 40.04 65.01
N MET A 402 0.43 41.10 65.64
CA MET A 402 0.46 41.25 67.10
C MET A 402 -0.66 40.44 67.80
N GLN A 403 -1.77 40.23 67.11
CA GLN A 403 -2.99 39.63 67.68
C GLN A 403 -2.78 38.25 68.31
N PRO A 404 -2.08 37.27 67.69
CA PRO A 404 -1.90 35.94 68.29
C PRO A 404 -1.15 35.99 69.62
N HIS A 405 -0.23 36.95 69.78
CA HIS A 405 0.54 37.12 71.01
C HIS A 405 -0.29 37.77 72.11
N ILE A 406 -1.16 38.72 71.76
CA ILE A 406 -2.16 39.29 72.68
C ILE A 406 -3.16 38.22 73.13
N GLU A 407 -3.67 37.40 72.22
CA GLU A 407 -4.57 36.28 72.57
C GLU A 407 -3.90 35.29 73.54
N ASN A 408 -2.61 35.00 73.31
CA ASN A 408 -1.84 34.15 74.21
C ASN A 408 -1.61 34.79 75.58
N ALA A 409 -1.28 36.08 75.64
CA ALA A 409 -1.12 36.83 76.88
C ALA A 409 -2.40 36.79 77.75
N ILE A 410 -3.57 36.96 77.13
CA ILE A 410 -4.86 36.90 77.82
C ILE A 410 -5.15 35.47 78.29
N LYS A 411 -5.18 34.50 77.36
CA LYS A 411 -5.63 33.13 77.63
C LYS A 411 -4.69 32.33 78.52
N HIS A 412 -3.38 32.44 78.28
CA HIS A 412 -2.38 31.64 78.97
C HIS A 412 -1.76 32.35 80.17
N GLY A 413 -1.81 33.69 80.21
CA GLY A 413 -1.32 34.51 81.31
C GLY A 413 -2.43 34.99 82.23
N VAL A 414 -3.10 36.07 81.83
CA VAL A 414 -3.98 36.90 82.67
C VAL A 414 -5.27 36.20 83.11
N GLU A 415 -5.93 35.44 82.23
CA GLU A 415 -7.16 34.70 82.54
C GLU A 415 -6.95 33.71 83.70
N LYS A 416 -5.76 33.13 83.79
CA LYS A 416 -5.39 32.11 84.79
C LYS A 416 -4.73 32.68 86.04
N LYS A 417 -4.46 33.98 86.09
CA LYS A 417 -3.91 34.68 87.27
C LYS A 417 -4.98 34.82 88.36
N GLU A 418 -4.56 34.73 89.61
CA GLU A 418 -5.37 35.11 90.76
C GLU A 418 -5.15 36.61 91.02
N GLY A 419 -6.21 37.41 90.86
CA GLY A 419 -6.15 38.87 90.91
C GLY A 419 -6.19 39.55 89.54
N ALA A 420 -6.08 40.88 89.54
CA ALA A 420 -6.09 41.69 88.33
C ALA A 420 -4.75 41.58 87.59
N GLY A 421 -4.80 41.48 86.26
CA GLY A 421 -3.62 41.50 85.39
C GLY A 421 -3.47 42.81 84.61
N THR A 422 -2.30 43.02 84.03
CA THR A 422 -1.99 44.15 83.15
C THR A 422 -1.28 43.66 81.89
N ILE A 423 -1.75 44.11 80.73
CA ILE A 423 -1.10 43.88 79.44
C ILE A 423 -0.54 45.20 78.92
N ARG A 424 0.77 45.26 78.73
CA ARG A 424 1.45 46.44 78.17
C ARG A 424 1.86 46.16 76.73
N ILE A 425 1.52 47.08 75.84
CA ILE A 425 1.89 47.05 74.43
C ILE A 425 2.73 48.29 74.15
N GLU A 426 4.01 48.09 73.87
CA GLU A 426 4.96 49.17 73.56
C GLU A 426 5.37 49.08 72.09
N ILE A 427 5.32 50.21 71.38
CA ILE A 427 5.66 50.29 69.95
C ILE A 427 6.71 51.37 69.80
N SER A 428 7.87 50.98 69.29
CA SER A 428 9.05 51.83 69.12
C SER A 428 9.68 51.62 67.75
N LEU A 429 10.35 52.65 67.24
CA LEU A 429 11.08 52.58 65.99
C LEU A 429 12.52 52.14 66.25
N LEU A 430 12.98 51.11 65.52
CA LEU A 430 14.35 50.62 65.56
C LEU A 430 14.92 50.60 64.14
N ASP A 431 15.64 51.65 63.77
CA ASP A 431 16.15 51.90 62.42
C ASP A 431 15.04 51.83 61.35
N HIS A 432 15.07 50.81 60.49
CA HIS A 432 14.07 50.53 59.44
C HIS A 432 13.03 49.47 59.85
N HIS A 433 12.87 49.21 61.15
CA HIS A 433 11.94 48.21 61.66
C HIS A 433 11.07 48.77 62.78
N LEU A 434 9.85 48.25 62.86
CA LEU A 434 8.94 48.48 63.97
C LEU A 434 9.21 47.43 65.04
N LYS A 435 9.58 47.86 66.24
CA LYS A 435 9.71 46.99 67.41
C LYS A 435 8.43 47.06 68.23
N CYS A 436 7.66 45.98 68.21
CA CYS A 436 6.45 45.82 69.01
C CYS A 436 6.74 44.87 70.18
N VAL A 437 6.56 45.37 71.40
CA VAL A 437 6.73 44.61 72.64
C VAL A 437 5.37 44.39 73.28
N ILE A 438 5.01 43.14 73.51
CA ILE A 438 3.79 42.74 74.21
C ILE A 438 4.20 42.07 75.51
N GLN A 439 3.85 42.67 76.64
CA GLN A 439 4.21 42.18 77.96
C GLN A 439 2.96 41.92 78.79
N ASP A 440 2.85 40.73 79.37
CA ASP A 440 1.82 40.37 80.34
C ASP A 440 2.45 40.11 81.72
N ASP A 441 1.71 40.42 82.78
CA ASP A 441 2.08 40.13 84.17
C ASP A 441 1.40 38.85 84.71
N GLY A 442 1.07 37.92 83.81
CA GLY A 442 0.37 36.68 84.09
C GLY A 442 1.23 35.62 84.80
N ILE A 443 0.71 34.39 84.84
CA ILE A 443 1.36 33.28 85.57
C ILE A 443 2.65 32.74 84.93
N GLY A 444 3.02 33.21 83.73
CA GLY A 444 4.13 32.72 82.94
C GLY A 444 3.84 31.39 82.21
N ARG A 445 4.65 31.08 81.19
CA ARG A 445 4.39 29.98 80.26
C ARG A 445 4.54 28.57 80.88
N GLU A 446 5.55 28.37 81.73
CA GLU A 446 5.85 27.06 82.35
C GLU A 446 4.74 26.61 83.32
N LYS A 447 4.28 27.52 84.21
CA LYS A 447 3.12 27.28 85.09
C LYS A 447 1.81 27.09 84.31
N SER A 448 1.66 27.75 83.15
CA SER A 448 0.49 27.57 82.28
C SER A 448 0.49 26.20 81.57
N ALA A 449 1.68 25.65 81.28
CA ALA A 449 1.88 24.33 80.68
C ALA A 449 1.70 23.20 81.71
N GLU A 450 2.10 23.39 82.98
CA GLU A 450 1.84 22.42 84.07
C GLU A 450 0.34 22.24 84.37
N LYS A 451 -0.45 23.31 84.28
CA LYS A 451 -1.92 23.26 84.42
C LYS A 451 -2.64 22.75 83.16
N GLN A 452 -1.94 22.50 82.05
CA GLN A 452 -2.53 21.88 80.85
C GLN A 452 -2.43 20.35 80.92
N LYS A 453 -3.57 19.65 80.72
CA LYS A 453 -3.57 18.19 80.54
C LYS A 453 -2.61 17.81 79.40
N LYS A 454 -1.66 16.90 79.66
CA LYS A 454 -0.70 16.36 78.69
C LYS A 454 -1.40 15.98 77.38
N GLY A 455 -1.09 16.66 76.27
CA GLY A 455 -1.46 16.20 74.92
C GLY A 455 -1.89 17.24 73.89
N HIS A 456 -2.23 18.48 74.26
CA HIS A 456 -2.65 19.49 73.28
C HIS A 456 -1.54 20.50 72.96
N VAL A 457 -0.79 20.24 71.89
CA VAL A 457 0.03 21.27 71.23
C VAL A 457 -0.94 22.24 70.53
N SER A 458 -0.90 23.51 70.89
CA SER A 458 -1.79 24.54 70.35
C SER A 458 -1.63 24.65 68.83
N VAL A 459 -2.66 24.24 68.08
CA VAL A 459 -2.73 24.38 66.61
C VAL A 459 -2.57 25.85 66.19
N ALA A 460 -3.02 26.79 67.02
CA ALA A 460 -2.90 28.23 66.76
C ALA A 460 -1.44 28.73 66.84
N GLY A 461 -0.61 28.12 67.69
CA GLY A 461 0.82 28.46 67.82
C GLY A 461 1.62 28.07 66.57
N LYS A 462 1.45 26.83 66.10
CA LYS A 462 2.09 26.35 64.85
C LYS A 462 1.69 27.17 63.63
N LEU A 463 0.43 27.56 63.56
CA LEU A 463 -0.12 28.33 62.46
C LEU A 463 0.42 29.77 62.41
N THR A 464 0.69 30.35 63.59
CA THR A 464 1.38 31.64 63.72
C THR A 464 2.84 31.52 63.27
N GLU A 465 3.54 30.47 63.69
CA GLU A 465 4.94 30.19 63.28
C GLU A 465 5.08 29.93 61.77
N GLU A 466 4.17 29.14 61.18
CA GLU A 466 4.09 28.92 59.72
C GLU A 466 3.87 30.24 58.97
N ARG A 467 3.07 31.16 59.51
CA ARG A 467 2.84 32.49 58.93
C ARG A 467 4.11 33.35 58.97
N PHE A 468 4.82 33.39 60.10
CA PHE A 468 6.09 34.10 60.23
C PHE A 468 7.14 33.57 59.24
N GLU A 469 7.24 32.25 59.06
CA GLU A 469 8.15 31.63 58.10
C GLU A 469 7.81 31.97 56.64
N ILE A 470 6.53 32.06 56.30
CA ILE A 470 6.09 32.45 54.95
C ILE A 470 6.41 33.92 54.67
N LEU A 471 6.18 34.81 55.65
CA LEU A 471 6.52 36.22 55.51
C LEU A 471 8.03 36.43 55.43
N LYS A 472 8.82 35.68 56.20
CA LYS A 472 10.29 35.65 56.13
C LYS A 472 10.80 35.21 54.76
N LYS A 473 10.17 34.22 54.13
CA LYS A 473 10.51 33.78 52.76
C LYS A 473 10.13 34.79 51.68
N LYS A 474 8.99 35.48 51.83
CA LYS A 474 8.50 36.45 50.83
C LYS A 474 9.22 37.80 50.89
N ARG A 475 9.57 38.29 52.08
CA ARG A 475 10.09 39.66 52.29
C ARG A 475 11.50 39.73 52.92
N GLY A 476 12.15 38.59 53.12
CA GLY A 476 13.54 38.50 53.60
C GLY A 476 13.69 38.39 55.13
N THR A 477 14.95 38.27 55.58
CA THR A 477 15.41 37.87 56.94
C THR A 477 15.09 38.81 58.11
N HIS A 478 14.21 39.79 57.93
CA HIS A 478 14.08 40.91 58.87
C HIS A 478 12.88 40.83 59.81
N ILE A 479 12.07 39.77 59.72
CA ILE A 479 11.03 39.48 60.73
C ILE A 479 11.63 38.54 61.77
N SER A 480 11.66 38.98 63.03
CA SER A 480 12.09 38.14 64.14
C SER A 480 11.14 38.25 65.31
N GLN A 481 11.01 37.14 66.04
CA GLN A 481 10.24 37.05 67.26
C GLN A 481 11.15 36.50 68.35
N VAL A 482 11.15 37.16 69.51
CA VAL A 482 11.80 36.68 70.73
C VAL A 482 10.77 36.64 71.84
N ILE A 483 10.66 35.50 72.51
CA ILE A 483 9.80 35.33 73.69
C ILE A 483 10.70 35.23 74.91
N ILE A 484 10.49 36.10 75.89
CA ILE A 484 11.27 36.23 77.11
C ILE A 484 10.34 36.00 78.30
N ASP A 485 10.65 35.03 79.15
CA ASP A 485 9.93 34.81 80.40
C ASP A 485 10.45 35.77 81.48
N LEU A 486 9.55 36.51 82.13
CA LEU A 486 9.90 37.44 83.21
C LEU A 486 9.91 36.71 84.55
N LYS A 487 11.00 36.87 85.33
CA LYS A 487 11.17 36.28 86.65
C LYS A 487 11.38 37.35 87.72
N ASP A 488 10.85 37.13 88.92
CA ASP A 488 11.15 37.95 90.09
C ASP A 488 12.58 37.68 90.61
N SER A 489 13.02 38.46 91.61
CA SER A 489 14.32 38.30 92.27
C SER A 489 14.49 36.94 92.99
N ASN A 490 13.42 36.16 93.15
CA ASN A 490 13.40 34.82 93.74
C ASN A 490 13.33 33.70 92.67
N GLY A 491 13.36 34.05 91.38
CA GLY A 491 13.29 33.11 90.26
C GLY A 491 11.88 32.62 89.88
N ASN A 492 10.82 33.15 90.49
CA ASN A 492 9.44 32.82 90.14
C ASN A 492 9.00 33.58 88.88
N PHE A 493 8.27 32.90 88.00
CA PHE A 493 7.66 33.53 86.83
C PHE A 493 6.58 34.54 87.22
N ILE A 494 6.71 35.76 86.68
CA ILE A 494 5.82 36.90 86.92
C ILE A 494 5.19 37.45 85.64
N GLY A 495 5.45 36.82 84.48
CA GLY A 495 4.90 37.27 83.21
C GLY A 495 5.66 36.77 81.99
N THR A 496 5.20 37.17 80.81
CA THR A 496 5.85 36.90 79.52
C THR A 496 6.02 38.21 78.75
N ARG A 497 7.16 38.39 78.10
CA ARG A 497 7.45 39.49 77.19
C ARG A 497 7.75 38.94 75.80
N VAL A 498 6.97 39.36 74.81
CA VAL A 498 7.17 39.00 73.41
C VAL A 498 7.65 40.24 72.67
N GLU A 499 8.82 40.14 72.05
CA GLU A 499 9.36 41.18 71.16
C GLU A 499 9.21 40.73 69.72
N LEU A 500 8.54 41.57 68.91
CA LEU A 500 8.35 41.39 67.48
C LEU A 500 9.10 42.50 66.77
N ILE A 501 10.01 42.12 65.87
CA ILE A 501 10.67 43.05 64.94
C ILE A 501 10.00 42.85 63.59
N ILE A 502 9.30 43.88 63.13
CA ILE A 502 8.44 43.85 61.94
C ILE A 502 8.96 44.88 60.93
N PRO A 503 9.22 44.49 59.67
CA PRO A 503 9.51 45.44 58.61
C PRO A 503 8.23 46.20 58.25
N PHE A 504 8.35 47.50 58.01
CA PHE A 504 7.24 48.35 57.58
C PHE A 504 7.55 49.02 56.25
N GLU A 505 6.49 49.39 55.52
CA GLU A 505 6.57 50.30 54.38
C GLU A 505 6.09 51.68 54.83
N LYS A 506 6.76 52.74 54.37
CA LYS A 506 6.33 54.12 54.63
C LYS A 506 5.79 54.71 53.33
N ASP A 507 4.57 55.25 53.39
CA ASP A 507 3.94 55.99 52.28
C ASP A 507 4.58 57.37 52.07
#